data_AF-A0A5A7Q2Z0-F1
#
_entry.id   AF-A0A5A7Q2Z0-F1
#
_cell.length_a   1.000
_cell.length_b   1.000
_cell.length_c   1.000
_cell.angle_alpha   90.00
_cell.angle_beta   90.00
_cell.angle_gamma   90.00
#
_symmetry.space_group_name_H-M   'P 1'
#
loop_
_entity.id
_entity.type
_entity.pdbx_description
1 polymer ?
#
loop_
_entity_poly.entity_id
_entity_poly.type
_entity_poly.pdbx_seq_one_letter_code
_entity_poly.pdbx_strand_id
1 'polypeptide(L)'
;MGSFRLNISSPPLHSGPLFLRRLDSLFRFKFYMPDSNHDFFTYQMNLDFITESTYKRINEGFLTLVLILKISALAVVISMEVAGTEIRVQSLIEDGKKPVVPPQYVQPVEARPRHTPEANKNCIEAPPIIDLCSLDSVGELGNACKQWGAFHVVNHGIPAKLLDEMRRLGCSFFEDCTMDQKLRFACNPNSPASEGYGSRMLVESNDTVLDWRDYFDHHSLPLSRRDPSKWPSFSSNYREVVAEYSDQMSVLADKLLRMISESLGLPSSCIKEVVGEFYQNITVSYYPPCPQPELTLGLQSHSDFGAITLLIQDDVGGLQVSKDGEWITVNPLSDAIFVILADQTEVFPFSFSL
;
A
#
# COMPACT_ATOMS: atom_id res chain seq x y z
N MET A 1 25.65 -18.12 9.18
CA MET A 1 24.78 -18.30 10.36
C MET A 1 25.02 -17.15 11.32
N GLY A 2 23.95 -16.47 11.72
CA GLY A 2 23.96 -15.38 12.69
C GLY A 2 22.84 -14.38 12.39
N SER A 3 21.63 -14.61 12.90
CA SER A 3 20.52 -13.66 12.80
C SER A 3 20.73 -12.52 13.81
N PHE A 4 20.53 -11.27 13.39
CA PHE A 4 20.47 -10.14 14.31
C PHE A 4 19.06 -10.07 14.92
N ARG A 5 18.95 -10.08 16.26
CA ARG A 5 17.71 -9.77 16.96
C ARG A 5 17.81 -8.35 17.54
N LEU A 6 16.87 -7.51 17.15
CA LEU A 6 16.63 -6.21 17.78
C LEU A 6 15.65 -6.43 18.94
N ASN A 7 16.05 -6.15 20.18
CA ASN A 7 15.13 -6.10 21.31
C ASN A 7 14.96 -4.64 21.70
N ILE A 8 13.75 -4.12 21.50
CA ILE A 8 13.34 -2.80 21.96
C ILE A 8 12.53 -3.02 23.25
N SER A 9 13.07 -2.63 24.40
CA SER A 9 12.30 -2.55 25.64
C SER A 9 11.86 -1.10 25.86
N SER A 10 10.56 -0.83 25.76
CA SER A 10 9.96 0.44 26.18
C SER A 10 9.73 0.44 27.71
N PRO A 11 10.05 1.53 28.43
CA PRO A 11 9.63 1.69 29.83
C PRO A 11 8.14 2.05 29.94
N PRO A 12 7.50 1.85 31.11
CA PRO A 12 6.04 2.00 31.25
C PRO A 12 5.61 3.47 31.20
N LEU A 13 4.49 3.73 30.52
CA LEU A 13 3.84 5.04 30.40
C LEU A 13 2.90 5.29 31.60
N HIS A 14 3.11 6.39 32.33
CA HIS A 14 2.11 6.98 33.21
C HIS A 14 1.62 8.32 32.65
N SER A 15 0.32 8.35 32.33
CA SER A 15 -0.66 9.45 32.41
C SER A 15 -0.27 10.92 32.13
N GLY A 16 -0.94 11.50 31.12
CA GLY A 16 -1.55 12.85 31.19
C GLY A 16 -0.70 14.07 30.76
N PRO A 17 -1.33 15.19 30.35
CA PRO A 17 -0.96 15.92 29.12
C PRO A 17 -0.28 17.27 29.36
N LEU A 18 0.63 17.69 28.44
CA LEU A 18 0.81 19.08 27.97
C LEU A 18 1.99 19.22 26.98
N PHE A 19 1.62 19.47 25.71
CA PHE A 19 2.21 20.36 24.71
C PHE A 19 3.71 20.76 24.73
N LEU A 20 4.38 20.41 23.62
CA LEU A 20 5.48 21.11 22.92
C LEU A 20 6.58 21.75 23.76
N ARG A 21 7.72 21.06 23.90
CA ARG A 21 9.07 21.66 23.96
C ARG A 21 10.17 20.59 23.73
N ARG A 22 11.00 20.83 22.72
CA ARG A 22 12.36 20.26 22.46
C ARG A 22 12.57 18.76 22.73
N LEU A 23 12.53 17.96 21.66
CA LEU A 23 13.23 16.68 21.61
C LEU A 23 14.70 16.91 21.22
N ASP A 24 15.48 17.50 22.13
CA ASP A 24 16.92 17.29 22.19
C ASP A 24 17.16 16.14 23.16
N SER A 25 17.10 14.89 22.69
CA SER A 25 17.68 13.76 23.42
C SER A 25 17.78 12.47 22.61
N LEU A 26 19.03 12.16 22.23
CA LEU A 26 19.71 10.88 22.45
C LEU A 26 19.06 9.60 21.90
N PHE A 27 19.34 9.27 20.63
CA PHE A 27 19.48 7.87 20.25
C PHE A 27 20.88 7.38 20.67
N ARG A 28 20.94 6.39 21.56
CA ARG A 28 22.17 5.64 21.86
C ARG A 28 22.12 4.32 21.11
N PHE A 29 22.96 4.17 20.09
CA PHE A 29 23.12 2.90 19.40
C PHE A 29 24.22 2.08 20.08
N LYS A 30 23.89 0.88 20.55
CA LYS A 30 24.87 -0.14 20.96
C LYS A 30 25.04 -1.11 19.81
N PHE A 31 26.24 -1.18 19.26
CA PHE A 31 26.59 -2.20 18.28
C PHE A 31 27.32 -3.34 19.00
N TYR A 32 26.90 -4.57 18.75
CA TYR A 32 27.61 -5.77 19.17
C TYR A 32 28.22 -6.41 17.92
N MET A 33 29.55 -6.44 17.85
CA MET A 33 30.25 -7.27 16.88
C MET A 33 30.84 -8.48 17.61
N PRO A 34 30.62 -9.70 17.14
CA PRO A 34 31.36 -10.84 17.63
C PRO A 34 32.71 -10.85 16.92
N ASP A 35 33.78 -10.66 17.67
CA ASP A 35 35.07 -11.16 17.23
C ASP A 35 35.83 -11.84 18.36
N SER A 36 36.71 -12.73 17.95
CA SER A 36 37.21 -13.91 18.64
C SER A 36 38.17 -13.70 19.83
N ASN A 37 38.14 -12.55 20.50
CA ASN A 37 38.78 -12.36 21.81
C ASN A 37 37.98 -11.35 22.63
N HIS A 38 37.56 -11.76 23.83
CA HIS A 38 36.74 -10.97 24.75
C HIS A 38 37.43 -9.67 25.19
N ASP A 39 37.15 -8.56 24.51
CA ASP A 39 37.29 -7.21 25.06
C ASP A 39 36.19 -6.29 24.50
N PHE A 40 35.53 -5.54 25.40
CA PHE A 40 34.38 -4.69 25.06
C PHE A 40 34.82 -3.25 24.80
N PHE A 41 34.51 -2.70 23.62
CA PHE A 41 34.67 -1.27 23.34
C PHE A 41 33.30 -0.57 23.26
N THR A 42 33.17 0.57 23.94
CA THR A 42 32.00 1.46 23.84
C THR A 42 32.41 2.71 23.09
N TYR A 43 31.69 3.08 22.03
CA TYR A 43 31.86 4.36 21.33
C TYR A 43 30.65 5.27 21.58
N GLN A 44 30.91 6.55 21.83
CA GLN A 44 29.91 7.61 21.99
C GLN A 44 30.21 8.69 20.93
N MET A 45 29.25 8.96 20.03
CA MET A 45 29.34 10.08 19.09
C MET A 45 28.37 11.20 19.50
N ASN A 46 28.85 12.44 19.50
CA ASN A 46 28.02 13.65 19.65
C ASN A 46 27.90 14.36 18.29
N LEU A 47 26.69 14.80 17.95
CA LEU A 47 26.29 15.40 16.68
C LEU A 47 26.34 16.94 16.76
N ASP A 48 27.51 17.52 17.02
CA ASP A 48 27.66 18.98 17.21
C ASP A 48 28.48 19.70 16.11
N PHE A 49 28.88 19.02 15.03
CA PHE A 49 29.72 19.64 13.99
C PHE A 49 29.11 19.57 12.59
N ILE A 50 28.17 20.47 12.29
CA ILE A 50 27.93 20.95 10.92
C ILE A 50 27.77 22.47 10.97
N THR A 51 28.77 23.22 10.48
CA THR A 51 28.75 24.69 10.43
C THR A 51 28.24 25.21 9.07
N GLU A 52 27.69 26.43 9.12
CA GLU A 52 26.96 27.21 8.08
C GLU A 52 27.63 27.29 6.69
N SER A 53 28.94 27.06 6.58
CA SER A 53 29.66 27.10 5.29
C SER A 53 29.29 25.94 4.36
N THR A 54 28.75 24.85 4.91
CA THR A 54 28.28 23.67 4.14
C THR A 54 26.98 23.97 3.40
N TYR A 55 26.13 24.83 3.95
CA TYR A 55 24.80 25.13 3.41
C TYR A 55 24.87 26.00 2.14
N LYS A 56 25.86 26.90 2.06
CA LYS A 56 25.97 27.86 0.95
C LYS A 56 26.51 27.26 -0.36
N ARG A 57 27.06 26.04 -0.31
CA ARG A 57 27.67 25.34 -1.46
C ARG A 57 26.75 24.32 -2.14
N ILE A 58 25.55 24.09 -1.61
CA ILE A 58 24.57 23.14 -2.16
C ILE A 58 23.83 23.70 -3.39
N ASN A 59 23.92 25.02 -3.64
CA ASN A 59 23.08 25.70 -4.64
C ASN A 59 23.64 25.79 -6.07
N GLU A 60 24.78 25.17 -6.37
CA GLU A 60 25.31 25.10 -7.73
C GLU A 60 25.65 23.63 -8.06
N GLY A 61 25.03 23.09 -9.11
CA GLY A 61 24.96 21.65 -9.37
C GLY A 61 26.31 20.92 -9.57
N PHE A 62 26.35 19.67 -9.09
CA PHE A 62 27.44 18.68 -9.11
C PHE A 62 28.65 19.03 -8.19
N LEU A 63 29.27 18.17 -7.37
CA LEU A 63 29.53 16.72 -7.39
C LEU A 63 29.97 16.22 -5.98
N THR A 64 29.81 14.92 -5.70
CA THR A 64 30.55 14.03 -4.76
C THR A 64 30.84 14.50 -3.32
N LEU A 65 30.12 13.92 -2.35
CA LEU A 65 30.50 13.94 -0.94
C LEU A 65 31.53 12.82 -0.66
N VAL A 66 32.83 13.13 -0.72
CA VAL A 66 33.87 12.21 -0.24
C VAL A 66 33.94 12.30 1.29
N LEU A 67 33.22 11.43 1.99
CA LEU A 67 33.45 11.24 3.43
C LEU A 67 34.75 10.42 3.59
N ILE A 68 35.89 11.10 3.76
CA ILE A 68 37.15 10.44 4.12
C ILE A 68 37.09 10.08 5.61
N LEU A 69 36.47 8.94 5.93
CA LEU A 69 36.74 8.24 7.19
C LEU A 69 38.13 7.62 7.07
N LYS A 70 39.12 8.27 7.67
CA LYS A 70 40.50 7.79 7.74
C LYS A 70 40.59 6.66 8.78
N ILE A 71 40.08 5.49 8.44
CA ILE A 71 40.41 4.22 9.10
C ILE A 71 41.04 3.32 8.05
N SER A 72 42.23 2.85 8.38
CA SER A 72 43.14 2.08 7.56
C SER A 72 42.47 0.87 6.90
N ALA A 73 42.65 0.77 5.59
CA ALA A 73 42.53 -0.45 4.78
C ALA A 73 41.20 -1.23 4.86
N LEU A 74 40.13 -0.68 4.29
CA LEU A 74 39.20 -1.42 3.43
C LEU A 74 38.45 -0.41 2.57
N ALA A 75 38.70 -0.38 1.26
CA ALA A 75 37.93 0.44 0.34
C ALA A 75 36.54 -0.17 0.19
N VAL A 76 35.57 0.31 0.97
CA VAL A 76 34.15 0.01 0.72
C VAL A 76 33.74 0.88 -0.45
N VAL A 77 33.65 0.28 -1.64
CA VAL A 77 33.02 0.91 -2.80
C VAL A 77 31.52 0.92 -2.52
N ILE A 78 31.02 2.01 -1.95
CA ILE A 78 29.58 2.28 -1.93
C ILE A 78 29.24 2.75 -3.34
N SER A 79 28.70 1.85 -4.16
CA SER A 79 28.06 2.25 -5.41
C SER A 79 26.77 2.98 -5.03
N MET A 80 26.83 4.31 -5.01
CA MET A 80 25.61 5.12 -5.08
C MET A 80 25.08 4.97 -6.49
N GLU A 81 24.07 4.13 -6.68
CA GLU A 81 23.24 4.21 -7.87
C GLU A 81 22.67 5.62 -7.93
N VAL A 82 23.02 6.35 -8.98
CA VAL A 82 22.27 7.53 -9.42
C VAL A 82 20.81 7.10 -9.43
N ALA A 83 19.93 7.84 -8.74
CA ALA A 83 18.50 7.63 -8.82
C ALA A 83 18.11 7.63 -10.31
N GLY A 84 18.02 6.45 -10.90
CA GLY A 84 17.55 6.28 -12.26
C GLY A 84 16.17 6.89 -12.30
N THR A 85 15.84 7.54 -13.41
CA THR A 85 14.47 7.96 -13.71
C THR A 85 13.55 6.81 -13.35
N GLU A 86 12.65 7.02 -12.40
CA GLU A 86 11.76 5.98 -11.90
C GLU A 86 10.99 5.39 -13.10
N ILE A 87 11.25 4.12 -13.40
CA ILE A 87 10.76 3.48 -14.60
C ILE A 87 9.27 3.20 -14.41
N ARG A 88 8.44 3.75 -15.29
CA ARG A 88 7.01 3.45 -15.38
C ARG A 88 6.82 2.14 -16.12
N VAL A 89 6.06 1.20 -15.54
CA VAL A 89 5.88 -0.14 -16.13
C VAL A 89 5.21 -0.03 -17.49
N GLN A 90 4.25 0.87 -17.65
CA GLN A 90 3.58 1.14 -18.93
C GLN A 90 4.58 1.52 -20.03
N SER A 91 5.59 2.36 -19.73
CA SER A 91 6.59 2.77 -20.73
C SER A 91 7.46 1.61 -21.24
N LEU A 92 7.64 0.55 -20.43
CA LEU A 92 8.41 -0.62 -20.83
C LEU A 92 7.75 -1.42 -21.96
N ILE A 93 6.43 -1.32 -22.09
CA ILE A 93 5.63 -2.02 -23.10
C ILE A 93 5.35 -1.14 -24.31
N GLU A 94 5.07 0.15 -24.10
CA GLU A 94 4.84 1.12 -25.18
C GLU A 94 6.06 1.27 -26.11
N ASP A 95 7.27 1.08 -25.58
CA ASP A 95 8.50 1.11 -26.36
C ASP A 95 8.63 -0.05 -27.37
N GLY A 96 7.77 -1.08 -27.31
CA GLY A 96 7.73 -2.21 -28.26
C GLY A 96 9.01 -3.05 -28.33
N LYS A 97 9.96 -2.84 -27.40
CA LYS A 97 11.36 -3.28 -27.52
C LYS A 97 11.78 -4.38 -26.55
N LYS A 98 10.91 -4.81 -25.62
CA LYS A 98 11.30 -5.77 -24.58
C LYS A 98 10.43 -7.03 -24.62
N PRO A 99 10.87 -8.08 -25.34
CA PRO A 99 10.24 -9.40 -25.21
C PRO A 99 10.51 -10.06 -23.85
N VAL A 100 11.36 -9.44 -23.01
CA VAL A 100 11.84 -9.99 -21.74
C VAL A 100 11.64 -8.96 -20.64
N VAL A 101 11.08 -9.42 -19.53
CA VAL A 101 10.86 -8.62 -18.31
C VAL A 101 12.23 -8.26 -17.67
N PRO A 102 12.45 -7.00 -17.24
CA PRO A 102 13.69 -6.63 -16.55
C PRO A 102 13.89 -7.42 -15.23
N PRO A 103 15.13 -7.77 -14.85
CA PRO A 103 15.40 -8.64 -13.69
C PRO A 103 14.78 -8.16 -12.38
N GLN A 104 14.65 -6.84 -12.18
CA GLN A 104 14.06 -6.29 -10.96
C GLN A 104 12.56 -6.59 -10.78
N TYR A 105 11.85 -7.08 -11.79
CA TYR A 105 10.45 -7.52 -11.69
C TYR A 105 10.32 -9.05 -11.59
N VAL A 106 11.43 -9.79 -11.70
CA VAL A 106 11.42 -11.26 -11.75
C VAL A 106 11.35 -11.82 -10.33
N GLN A 107 10.30 -12.58 -10.06
CA GLN A 107 10.09 -13.26 -8.79
C GLN A 107 11.13 -14.37 -8.55
N PRO A 108 11.57 -14.55 -7.28
CA PRO A 108 12.22 -15.78 -6.82
C PRO A 108 11.40 -17.00 -7.22
N VAL A 109 12.06 -18.13 -7.47
CA VAL A 109 11.41 -19.34 -8.02
C VAL A 109 10.22 -19.80 -7.17
N GLU A 110 10.33 -19.63 -5.86
CA GLU A 110 9.35 -20.03 -4.85
C GLU A 110 8.11 -19.12 -4.82
N ALA A 111 8.27 -17.86 -5.23
CA ALA A 111 7.25 -16.80 -5.22
C ALA A 111 6.65 -16.54 -6.61
N ARG A 112 7.13 -17.23 -7.66
CA ARG A 112 6.56 -17.12 -9.00
C ARG A 112 5.10 -17.59 -9.01
N PRO A 113 4.24 -16.98 -9.85
CA PRO A 113 2.89 -17.47 -10.08
C PRO A 113 2.91 -18.95 -10.41
N ARG A 114 2.23 -19.74 -9.58
CA ARG A 114 2.01 -21.14 -9.88
C ARG A 114 0.80 -21.20 -10.80
N HIS A 115 1.01 -21.64 -12.04
CA HIS A 115 -0.09 -22.19 -12.80
C HIS A 115 -0.54 -23.45 -12.07
N THR A 116 -1.57 -23.38 -11.23
CA THR A 116 -2.26 -24.57 -10.77
C THR A 116 -3.00 -25.13 -11.99
N PRO A 117 -2.58 -26.28 -12.56
CA PRO A 117 -3.23 -26.83 -13.73
C PRO A 117 -4.59 -27.40 -13.29
N GLU A 118 -5.66 -26.60 -13.33
CA GLU A 118 -7.04 -26.99 -12.98
C GLU A 118 -7.09 -28.07 -11.88
N ALA A 119 -6.29 -27.89 -10.83
CA ALA A 119 -5.91 -28.97 -9.95
C ALA A 119 -7.10 -29.25 -9.03
N ASN A 120 -7.86 -30.29 -9.40
CA ASN A 120 -9.07 -30.76 -8.74
C ASN A 120 -10.18 -29.71 -8.59
N LYS A 121 -11.25 -29.90 -9.38
CA LYS A 121 -12.62 -29.40 -9.13
C LYS A 121 -13.23 -29.90 -7.81
N ASN A 122 -12.42 -30.23 -6.81
CA ASN A 122 -12.87 -30.48 -5.47
C ASN A 122 -12.94 -29.13 -4.74
N CYS A 123 -14.11 -28.49 -4.88
CA CYS A 123 -14.65 -27.50 -3.94
C CYS A 123 -13.68 -26.45 -3.37
N ILE A 124 -12.91 -25.75 -4.21
CA ILE A 124 -12.38 -24.45 -3.77
C ILE A 124 -13.59 -23.51 -3.73
N GLU A 125 -14.08 -23.25 -2.53
CA GLU A 125 -15.19 -22.34 -2.27
C GLU A 125 -14.78 -20.94 -2.79
N ALA A 126 -15.69 -20.22 -3.46
CA ALA A 126 -15.43 -18.85 -3.89
C ALA A 126 -15.71 -17.88 -2.72
N PRO A 127 -15.13 -16.66 -2.72
CA PRO A 127 -15.51 -15.65 -1.75
C PRO A 127 -17.04 -15.42 -1.78
N PRO A 128 -17.69 -15.29 -0.62
CA PRO A 128 -19.14 -15.19 -0.55
C PRO A 128 -19.64 -13.87 -1.16
N ILE A 129 -20.90 -13.88 -1.60
CA ILE A 129 -21.60 -12.70 -2.11
C ILE A 129 -22.71 -12.38 -1.11
N ILE A 130 -22.66 -11.17 -0.55
CA ILE A 130 -23.58 -10.71 0.49
C ILE A 130 -24.54 -9.68 -0.11
N ASP A 131 -25.83 -9.96 -0.05
CA ASP A 131 -26.87 -9.02 -0.44
C ASP A 131 -27.20 -8.09 0.74
N LEU A 132 -26.85 -6.81 0.63
CA LEU A 132 -27.09 -5.85 1.72
C LEU A 132 -28.58 -5.48 1.91
N CYS A 133 -29.47 -6.02 1.10
CA CYS A 133 -30.92 -5.98 1.29
C CYS A 133 -31.51 -7.28 1.86
N SER A 134 -30.69 -8.31 2.12
CA SER A 134 -31.16 -9.56 2.74
C SER A 134 -31.60 -9.33 4.19
N LEU A 135 -32.56 -10.14 4.66
CA LEU A 135 -33.10 -10.04 6.03
C LEU A 135 -32.06 -10.37 7.10
N ASP A 136 -31.07 -11.21 6.77
CA ASP A 136 -29.99 -11.65 7.69
C ASP A 136 -28.62 -11.15 7.23
N SER A 137 -28.57 -10.03 6.50
CA SER A 137 -27.33 -9.47 5.94
C SER A 137 -26.22 -9.26 6.99
N VAL A 138 -26.58 -8.96 8.24
CA VAL A 138 -25.62 -8.83 9.35
C VAL A 138 -24.99 -10.18 9.74
N GLY A 139 -25.79 -11.25 9.83
CA GLY A 139 -25.30 -12.59 10.14
C GLY A 139 -24.46 -13.17 9.00
N GLU A 140 -24.91 -13.01 7.76
CA GLU A 140 -24.19 -13.40 6.55
C GLU A 140 -22.83 -12.69 6.46
N LEU A 141 -22.83 -11.38 6.69
CA LEU A 141 -21.61 -10.57 6.70
C LEU A 141 -20.65 -11.00 7.81
N GLY A 142 -21.14 -11.21 9.04
CA GLY A 142 -20.31 -11.67 10.15
C GLY A 142 -19.65 -13.03 9.90
N ASN A 143 -20.38 -13.96 9.25
CA ASN A 143 -19.83 -15.25 8.84
C ASN A 143 -18.74 -15.08 7.77
N ALA A 144 -18.96 -14.22 6.77
CA ALA A 144 -17.98 -13.91 5.74
C ALA A 144 -16.71 -13.28 6.35
N CYS A 145 -16.86 -12.31 7.26
CA CYS A 145 -15.73 -11.73 7.99
C CYS A 145 -14.91 -12.81 8.71
N LYS A 146 -15.57 -13.73 9.41
CA LYS A 146 -14.89 -14.77 10.21
C LYS A 146 -14.22 -15.86 9.37
N GLN A 147 -14.86 -16.29 8.28
CA GLN A 147 -14.38 -17.43 7.49
C GLN A 147 -13.45 -17.03 6.35
N TRP A 148 -13.60 -15.80 5.86
CA TRP A 148 -12.93 -15.34 4.66
C TRP A 148 -12.13 -14.06 4.86
N GLY A 149 -12.62 -13.11 5.65
CA GLY A 149 -12.04 -11.77 5.73
C GLY A 149 -12.18 -10.94 4.44
N ALA A 150 -12.71 -11.53 3.36
CA ALA A 150 -12.97 -10.87 2.10
C ALA A 150 -14.22 -11.43 1.41
N PHE A 151 -15.03 -10.58 0.80
CA PHE A 151 -16.33 -10.97 0.23
C PHE A 151 -16.87 -9.92 -0.75
N HIS A 152 -17.76 -10.31 -1.64
CA HIS A 152 -18.51 -9.35 -2.46
C HIS A 152 -19.73 -8.83 -1.70
N VAL A 153 -20.06 -7.56 -1.92
CA VAL A 153 -21.36 -7.00 -1.56
C VAL A 153 -22.13 -6.58 -2.80
N VAL A 154 -23.43 -6.85 -2.83
CA VAL A 154 -24.38 -6.42 -3.87
C VAL A 154 -25.53 -5.66 -3.22
N ASN A 155 -26.34 -4.96 -4.04
CA ASN A 155 -27.42 -4.09 -3.55
C ASN A 155 -26.93 -3.07 -2.50
N HIS A 156 -25.69 -2.59 -2.65
CA HIS A 156 -25.03 -1.70 -1.70
C HIS A 156 -25.51 -0.25 -1.77
N GLY A 157 -26.34 0.09 -2.76
CA GLY A 157 -26.98 1.41 -2.89
C GLY A 157 -26.13 2.45 -3.63
N ILE A 158 -24.93 2.10 -4.09
CA ILE A 158 -24.10 2.98 -4.91
C ILE A 158 -24.58 2.87 -6.37
N PRO A 159 -24.83 4.00 -7.07
CA PRO A 159 -25.29 3.94 -8.46
C PRO A 159 -24.28 3.22 -9.36
N ALA A 160 -24.73 2.22 -10.12
CA ALA A 160 -23.88 1.48 -11.07
C ALA A 160 -23.16 2.43 -12.06
N LYS A 161 -23.86 3.47 -12.52
CA LYS A 161 -23.29 4.53 -13.36
C LYS A 161 -22.04 5.18 -12.76
N LEU A 162 -22.00 5.40 -11.44
CA LEU A 162 -20.83 5.99 -10.78
C LEU A 162 -19.64 5.03 -10.78
N LEU A 163 -19.88 3.73 -10.58
CA LEU A 163 -18.85 2.69 -10.65
C LEU A 163 -18.29 2.57 -12.08
N ASP A 164 -19.17 2.56 -13.08
CA ASP A 164 -18.78 2.54 -14.50
C ASP A 164 -17.97 3.78 -14.89
N GLU A 165 -18.40 4.95 -14.43
CA GLU A 165 -17.72 6.21 -14.71
C GLU A 165 -16.35 6.28 -14.04
N MET A 166 -16.22 5.79 -12.80
CA MET A 166 -14.95 5.68 -12.10
C MET A 166 -13.99 4.73 -12.81
N ARG A 167 -14.45 3.53 -13.23
CA ARG A 167 -13.65 2.58 -14.03
C ARG A 167 -13.17 3.21 -15.32
N ARG A 168 -14.09 3.76 -16.11
CA ARG A 168 -13.81 4.38 -17.41
C ARG A 168 -12.78 5.51 -17.28
N LEU A 169 -12.96 6.41 -16.30
CA LEU A 169 -12.04 7.51 -16.07
C LEU A 169 -10.68 7.03 -15.57
N GLY A 170 -10.64 5.98 -14.73
CA GLY A 170 -9.40 5.32 -14.34
C GLY A 170 -8.63 4.81 -15.55
N CYS A 171 -9.27 4.04 -16.43
CA CYS A 171 -8.66 3.55 -17.68
C CYS A 171 -8.18 4.70 -18.57
N SER A 172 -9.03 5.71 -18.82
CA SER A 172 -8.69 6.87 -19.67
C SER A 172 -7.46 7.63 -19.17
N PHE A 173 -7.19 7.69 -17.86
CA PHE A 173 -5.96 8.31 -17.36
C PHE A 173 -4.71 7.60 -17.91
N PHE A 174 -4.70 6.27 -17.95
CA PHE A 174 -3.55 5.50 -18.41
C PHE A 174 -3.50 5.37 -19.93
N GLU A 175 -4.64 5.19 -20.57
CA GLU A 175 -4.76 4.94 -22.01
C GLU A 175 -4.72 6.21 -22.87
N ASP A 176 -5.43 7.27 -22.44
CA ASP A 176 -5.62 8.47 -23.26
C ASP A 176 -4.58 9.57 -22.96
N CYS A 177 -4.01 9.60 -21.75
CA CYS A 177 -3.01 10.60 -21.40
C CYS A 177 -1.60 10.20 -21.82
N THR A 178 -0.84 11.14 -22.35
CA THR A 178 0.59 10.96 -22.63
C THR A 178 1.39 10.81 -21.34
N MET A 179 2.57 10.18 -21.41
CA MET A 179 3.45 10.06 -20.25
C MET A 179 3.78 11.42 -19.63
N ASP A 180 4.03 12.46 -20.44
CA ASP A 180 4.26 13.82 -19.95
C ASP A 180 3.07 14.41 -19.19
N GLN A 181 1.84 14.09 -19.60
CA GLN A 181 0.64 14.51 -18.88
C GLN A 181 0.51 13.77 -17.54
N LYS A 182 0.79 12.47 -17.51
CA LYS A 182 0.78 11.64 -16.29
C LYS A 182 1.84 12.10 -15.29
N LEU A 183 3.06 12.38 -15.76
CA LEU A 183 4.20 12.81 -14.93
C LEU A 183 4.02 14.19 -14.29
N ARG A 184 3.13 15.06 -14.79
CA ARG A 184 2.76 16.32 -14.10
C ARG A 184 2.17 16.09 -12.72
N PHE A 185 1.62 14.90 -12.49
CA PHE A 185 1.01 14.50 -11.23
C PHE A 185 1.84 13.42 -10.52
N ALA A 186 3.13 13.27 -10.84
CA ALA A 186 3.97 12.24 -10.22
C ALA A 186 4.04 12.40 -8.70
N CYS A 187 4.08 11.27 -7.99
CA CYS A 187 4.32 11.25 -6.55
C CYS A 187 5.62 12.01 -6.22
N ASN A 188 5.62 12.75 -5.11
CA ASN A 188 6.84 13.39 -4.63
C ASN A 188 7.74 12.34 -3.94
N PRO A 189 8.93 12.04 -4.48
CA PRO A 189 9.81 11.02 -3.92
C PRO A 189 10.37 11.38 -2.54
N ASN A 190 10.31 12.67 -2.16
CA ASN A 190 10.78 13.16 -0.88
C ASN A 190 9.67 13.22 0.19
N SER A 191 8.44 12.82 -0.15
CA SER A 191 7.31 12.81 0.77
C SER A 191 6.81 11.38 0.98
N PRO A 192 6.90 10.82 2.20
CA PRO A 192 6.26 9.54 2.49
C PRO A 192 4.74 9.65 2.26
N ALA A 193 4.13 8.59 1.72
CA ALA A 193 2.71 8.53 1.39
C ALA A 193 2.22 9.74 0.54
N SER A 194 2.98 10.10 -0.51
CA SER A 194 2.54 11.12 -1.47
C SER A 194 1.42 10.59 -2.36
N GLU A 195 0.34 11.38 -2.50
CA GLU A 195 -0.62 11.20 -3.59
C GLU A 195 0.04 11.50 -4.94
N GLY A 196 -0.55 10.97 -6.01
CA GLY A 196 -0.09 11.15 -7.39
C GLY A 196 0.18 9.86 -8.15
N TYR A 197 0.79 10.01 -9.33
CA TYR A 197 1.17 8.95 -10.25
C TYR A 197 2.52 8.33 -9.87
N GLY A 198 2.54 7.01 -9.70
CA GLY A 198 3.70 6.26 -9.23
C GLY A 198 3.77 4.84 -9.78
N SER A 199 4.87 4.15 -9.50
CA SER A 199 5.09 2.73 -9.84
C SER A 199 5.66 1.93 -8.68
N ARG A 200 5.96 2.60 -7.56
CA ARG A 200 6.55 2.01 -6.36
C ARG A 200 5.84 2.57 -5.14
N MET A 201 4.98 1.75 -4.55
CA MET A 201 4.30 2.08 -3.32
C MET A 201 5.07 1.45 -2.15
N LEU A 202 5.47 2.26 -1.18
CA LEU A 202 5.95 1.82 0.13
C LEU A 202 7.04 0.71 0.09
N VAL A 203 8.09 0.90 -0.70
CA VAL A 203 9.23 -0.02 -0.73
C VAL A 203 9.94 0.04 0.63
N GLU A 204 9.74 -0.98 1.47
CA GLU A 204 10.68 -1.24 2.56
C GLU A 204 12.05 -1.54 1.94
N SER A 205 13.13 -1.09 2.58
CA SER A 205 14.50 -1.18 2.05
C SER A 205 15.00 -2.61 1.72
N ASN A 206 14.20 -3.63 2.00
CA ASN A 206 14.50 -5.05 1.79
C ASN A 206 13.70 -5.70 0.64
N ASP A 207 12.73 -5.01 0.03
CA ASP A 207 12.03 -5.57 -1.12
C ASP A 207 12.91 -5.52 -2.37
N THR A 208 13.31 -6.71 -2.79
CA THR A 208 14.25 -6.92 -3.89
C THR A 208 13.57 -7.02 -5.25
N VAL A 209 12.23 -7.10 -5.29
CA VAL A 209 11.42 -7.31 -6.51
C VAL A 209 10.34 -6.25 -6.62
N LEU A 210 10.13 -5.72 -7.83
CA LEU A 210 9.17 -4.67 -8.13
C LEU A 210 7.86 -5.23 -8.65
N ASP A 211 6.78 -4.51 -8.34
CA ASP A 211 5.45 -4.73 -8.90
C ASP A 211 5.41 -4.44 -10.41
N TRP A 212 4.72 -5.29 -11.16
CA TRP A 212 4.37 -5.02 -12.55
C TRP A 212 3.10 -4.13 -12.63
N ARG A 213 3.19 -2.95 -12.01
CA ARG A 213 2.06 -2.02 -11.83
C ARG A 213 2.51 -0.57 -11.87
N ASP A 214 1.69 0.26 -12.48
CA ASP A 214 1.66 1.70 -12.24
C ASP A 214 0.35 2.03 -11.48
N TYR A 215 0.31 3.17 -10.78
CA TYR A 215 -0.88 3.58 -10.06
C TYR A 215 -1.04 5.09 -10.02
N PHE A 216 -2.26 5.55 -9.72
CA PHE A 216 -2.53 6.90 -9.27
C PHE A 216 -3.21 6.87 -7.91
N ASP A 217 -2.61 7.49 -6.89
CA ASP A 217 -3.18 7.61 -5.56
C ASP A 217 -3.81 8.99 -5.32
N HIS A 218 -5.00 9.01 -4.73
CA HIS A 218 -5.73 10.24 -4.39
C HIS A 218 -5.96 10.30 -2.88
N HIS A 219 -5.51 11.37 -2.22
CA HIS A 219 -5.93 11.63 -0.85
C HIS A 219 -7.33 12.25 -0.84
N SER A 220 -8.30 11.54 -0.29
CA SER A 220 -9.71 11.90 -0.43
C SER A 220 -10.39 12.24 0.89
N LEU A 221 -10.04 11.56 1.99
CA LEU A 221 -10.49 11.92 3.34
C LEU A 221 -9.34 11.89 4.38
N PRO A 222 -9.47 12.64 5.49
CA PRO A 222 -10.51 13.66 5.75
C PRO A 222 -10.48 14.81 4.74
N LEU A 223 -11.53 15.64 4.70
CA LEU A 223 -11.64 16.74 3.72
C LEU A 223 -10.45 17.71 3.78
N SER A 224 -9.78 17.82 4.93
CA SER A 224 -8.56 18.60 5.11
C SER A 224 -7.37 18.09 4.28
N ARG A 225 -7.38 16.81 3.86
CA ARG A 225 -6.39 16.21 2.94
C ARG A 225 -6.83 16.24 1.48
N ARG A 226 -8.12 16.50 1.21
CA ARG A 226 -8.66 16.50 -0.15
C ARG A 226 -8.23 17.75 -0.91
N ASP A 227 -7.32 17.58 -1.86
CA ASP A 227 -6.87 18.65 -2.75
C ASP A 227 -7.10 18.26 -4.23
N PRO A 228 -8.27 18.56 -4.80
CA PRO A 228 -8.58 18.24 -6.18
C PRO A 228 -7.61 18.87 -7.19
N SER A 229 -6.86 19.92 -6.82
CA SER A 229 -5.88 20.53 -7.74
C SER A 229 -4.73 19.58 -8.10
N LYS A 230 -4.44 18.60 -7.24
CA LYS A 230 -3.45 17.54 -7.44
C LYS A 230 -3.98 16.35 -8.22
N TRP A 231 -5.27 16.30 -8.50
CA TRP A 231 -5.87 15.21 -9.26
C TRP A 231 -5.89 15.56 -10.76
N PRO A 232 -5.88 14.56 -11.66
CA PRO A 232 -5.93 14.79 -13.09
C PRO A 232 -7.15 15.60 -13.52
N SER A 233 -6.98 16.38 -14.59
CA SER A 233 -8.05 17.20 -15.18
C SER A 233 -8.13 17.02 -16.70
N PHE A 234 -7.72 15.84 -17.21
CA PHE A 234 -7.78 15.51 -18.63
C PHE A 234 -9.22 15.40 -19.14
N SER A 235 -10.13 14.95 -18.26
CA SER A 235 -11.58 15.00 -18.45
C SER A 235 -12.17 16.04 -17.52
N SER A 236 -13.15 16.81 -18.00
CA SER A 236 -13.75 17.91 -17.24
C SER A 236 -14.43 17.44 -15.95
N ASN A 237 -14.99 16.23 -15.95
CA ASN A 237 -15.71 15.63 -14.83
C ASN A 237 -14.84 14.73 -13.93
N TYR A 238 -13.54 14.52 -14.21
CA TYR A 238 -12.73 13.54 -13.49
C TYR A 238 -12.74 13.77 -11.97
N ARG A 239 -12.45 15.01 -11.56
CA ARG A 239 -12.34 15.39 -10.15
C ARG A 239 -13.68 15.31 -9.41
N GLU A 240 -14.76 15.64 -10.11
CA GLU A 240 -16.13 15.59 -9.59
C GLU A 240 -16.55 14.14 -9.34
N VAL A 241 -16.25 13.24 -10.29
CA VAL A 241 -16.54 11.81 -10.15
C VAL A 241 -15.72 11.17 -9.04
N VAL A 242 -14.42 11.47 -8.93
CA VAL A 242 -13.57 10.95 -7.84
C VAL A 242 -14.05 11.42 -6.47
N ALA A 243 -14.48 12.69 -6.36
CA ALA A 243 -15.02 13.22 -5.11
C ALA A 243 -16.36 12.56 -4.73
N GLU A 244 -17.29 12.43 -5.67
CA GLU A 244 -18.57 11.74 -5.43
C GLU A 244 -18.34 10.26 -5.08
N TYR A 245 -17.43 9.59 -5.78
CA TYR A 245 -17.04 8.20 -5.48
C TYR A 245 -16.46 8.08 -4.07
N SER A 246 -15.56 8.97 -3.66
CA SER A 246 -15.03 9.05 -2.29
C SER A 246 -16.14 9.15 -1.25
N ASP A 247 -17.07 10.08 -1.46
CA ASP A 247 -18.16 10.35 -0.52
C ASP A 247 -19.08 9.13 -0.39
N GLN A 248 -19.50 8.51 -1.51
CA GLN A 248 -20.32 7.30 -1.50
C GLN A 248 -19.61 6.09 -0.87
N MET A 249 -18.31 5.89 -1.16
CA MET A 249 -17.53 4.81 -0.57
C MET A 249 -17.34 4.99 0.93
N SER A 250 -17.22 6.22 1.42
CA SER A 250 -17.12 6.49 2.85
C SER A 250 -18.41 6.15 3.61
N VAL A 251 -19.57 6.40 3.00
CA VAL A 251 -20.88 6.03 3.55
C VAL A 251 -21.05 4.51 3.58
N LEU A 252 -20.65 3.83 2.52
CA LEU A 252 -20.68 2.37 2.47
C LEU A 252 -19.73 1.74 3.50
N ALA A 253 -18.50 2.26 3.63
CA ALA A 253 -17.55 1.80 4.64
C ALA A 253 -18.12 1.96 6.07
N ASP A 254 -18.74 3.10 6.37
CA ASP A 254 -19.41 3.31 7.67
C ASP A 254 -20.52 2.28 7.91
N LYS A 255 -21.36 2.03 6.91
CA LYS A 255 -22.43 1.04 6.99
C LYS A 255 -21.87 -0.36 7.27
N LEU A 256 -20.85 -0.78 6.53
CA LEU A 256 -20.24 -2.10 6.68
C LEU A 256 -19.59 -2.26 8.04
N LEU A 257 -18.82 -1.28 8.52
CA LEU A 257 -18.20 -1.33 9.85
C LEU A 257 -19.23 -1.43 10.98
N ARG A 258 -20.39 -0.77 10.83
CA ARG A 258 -21.51 -0.91 11.77
C ARG A 258 -22.12 -2.31 11.77
N MET A 259 -22.35 -2.87 10.58
CA MET A 259 -22.86 -4.24 10.44
C MET A 259 -21.88 -5.26 11.02
N ILE A 260 -20.57 -5.09 10.81
CA ILE A 260 -19.54 -5.93 11.43
C ILE A 260 -19.66 -5.85 12.95
N SER A 261 -19.78 -4.64 13.51
CA SER A 261 -19.92 -4.43 14.95
C SER A 261 -21.15 -5.16 15.51
N GLU A 262 -22.30 -5.03 14.85
CA GLU A 262 -23.54 -5.72 15.23
C GLU A 262 -23.42 -7.24 15.13
N SER A 263 -22.73 -7.77 14.12
CA SER A 263 -22.50 -9.21 13.96
C SER A 263 -21.68 -9.83 15.10
N LEU A 264 -20.88 -9.01 15.79
CA LEU A 264 -20.11 -9.38 16.98
C LEU A 264 -20.92 -9.20 18.28
N GLY A 265 -22.18 -8.78 18.21
CA GLY A 265 -23.01 -8.47 19.37
C GLY A 265 -22.63 -7.15 20.07
N LEU A 266 -21.86 -6.28 19.39
CA LEU A 266 -21.45 -4.98 19.91
C LEU A 266 -22.44 -3.88 19.49
N PRO A 267 -22.44 -2.71 20.17
CA PRO A 267 -23.14 -1.53 19.66
C PRO A 267 -22.67 -1.21 18.24
N SER A 268 -23.59 -0.81 17.36
CA SER A 268 -23.27 -0.58 15.94
C SER A 268 -22.16 0.45 15.72
N SER A 269 -21.99 1.42 16.62
CA SER A 269 -20.95 2.43 16.52
C SER A 269 -19.57 1.98 17.01
N CYS A 270 -19.43 0.84 17.69
CA CYS A 270 -18.21 0.47 18.42
C CYS A 270 -16.96 0.44 17.53
N ILE A 271 -16.97 -0.34 16.44
CA ILE A 271 -15.81 -0.41 15.54
C ILE A 271 -15.50 0.95 14.92
N LYS A 272 -16.54 1.70 14.51
CA LYS A 272 -16.38 3.04 13.93
C LYS A 272 -15.70 4.00 14.91
N GLU A 273 -16.13 4.01 16.17
CA GLU A 273 -15.55 4.87 17.21
C GLU A 273 -14.08 4.56 17.46
N VAL A 274 -13.69 3.29 17.35
CA VAL A 274 -12.29 2.86 17.48
C VAL A 274 -11.45 3.26 16.27
N VAL A 275 -11.98 3.10 15.04
CA VAL A 275 -11.31 3.55 13.81
C VAL A 275 -11.16 5.08 13.80
N GLY A 276 -12.15 5.80 14.34
CA GLY A 276 -12.12 7.26 14.44
C GLY A 276 -12.42 7.96 13.11
N GLU A 277 -11.70 9.04 12.84
CA GLU A 277 -11.83 9.79 11.58
C GLU A 277 -11.27 8.96 10.41
N PHE A 278 -12.02 8.87 9.31
CA PHE A 278 -11.55 8.14 8.13
C PHE A 278 -10.43 8.89 7.41
N TYR A 279 -9.28 8.21 7.32
CA TYR A 279 -8.23 8.53 6.37
C TYR A 279 -8.44 7.65 5.13
N GLN A 280 -9.00 8.23 4.07
CA GLN A 280 -9.34 7.51 2.84
C GLN A 280 -8.39 7.90 1.71
N ASN A 281 -7.81 6.87 1.09
CA ASN A 281 -7.10 6.99 -0.17
C ASN A 281 -7.89 6.24 -1.26
N ILE A 282 -7.87 6.78 -2.48
CA ILE A 282 -8.40 6.08 -3.67
C ILE A 282 -7.24 5.82 -4.61
N THR A 283 -6.91 4.55 -4.81
CA THR A 283 -5.83 4.15 -5.70
C THR A 283 -6.41 3.54 -6.97
N VAL A 284 -6.10 4.14 -8.12
CA VAL A 284 -6.34 3.52 -9.43
C VAL A 284 -5.09 2.74 -9.79
N SER A 285 -5.17 1.41 -9.77
CA SER A 285 -4.06 0.54 -10.16
C SER A 285 -4.17 0.15 -11.63
N TYR A 286 -3.05 0.21 -12.35
CA TYR A 286 -2.94 -0.15 -13.75
C TYR A 286 -1.87 -1.23 -13.92
N TYR A 287 -2.26 -2.33 -14.54
CA TYR A 287 -1.42 -3.51 -14.76
C TYR A 287 -1.21 -3.69 -16.27
N PRO A 288 -0.14 -3.12 -16.85
CA PRO A 288 0.12 -3.26 -18.29
C PRO A 288 0.31 -4.74 -18.68
N PRO A 289 -0.03 -5.13 -19.92
CA PRO A 289 0.23 -6.48 -20.41
C PRO A 289 1.70 -6.90 -20.18
N CYS A 290 1.91 -8.06 -19.55
CA CYS A 290 3.25 -8.57 -19.24
C CYS A 290 3.67 -9.62 -20.30
N PRO A 291 4.89 -9.56 -20.87
CA PRO A 291 5.36 -10.56 -21.82
C PRO A 291 5.75 -11.90 -21.17
N GLN A 292 5.98 -11.90 -19.85
CA GLN A 292 6.35 -13.09 -19.07
C GLN A 292 5.58 -13.12 -17.73
N PRO A 293 4.24 -13.25 -17.77
CA PRO A 293 3.40 -13.18 -16.57
C PRO A 293 3.78 -14.24 -15.54
N GLU A 294 4.32 -15.39 -15.95
CA GLU A 294 4.79 -16.48 -15.09
C GLU A 294 6.02 -16.12 -14.23
N LEU A 295 6.66 -14.98 -14.49
CA LEU A 295 7.82 -14.49 -13.76
C LEU A 295 7.54 -13.27 -12.88
N THR A 296 6.36 -12.66 -12.99
CA THR A 296 6.06 -11.36 -12.36
C THR A 296 4.80 -11.41 -11.51
N LEU A 297 4.63 -10.45 -10.63
CA LEU A 297 3.35 -10.18 -9.97
C LEU A 297 2.94 -8.74 -10.28
N GLY A 298 1.65 -8.53 -10.58
CA GLY A 298 1.10 -7.19 -10.70
C GLY A 298 1.22 -6.43 -9.38
N LEU A 299 0.91 -7.09 -8.27
CA LEU A 299 1.11 -6.60 -6.92
C LEU A 299 1.60 -7.75 -6.04
N GLN A 300 2.62 -7.52 -5.22
CA GLN A 300 3.10 -8.54 -4.27
C GLN A 300 1.99 -9.01 -3.33
N SER A 301 2.11 -10.24 -2.82
CA SER A 301 1.26 -10.73 -1.74
C SER A 301 1.40 -9.85 -0.51
N HIS A 302 0.29 -9.33 0.01
CA HIS A 302 0.24 -8.49 1.21
C HIS A 302 -1.12 -8.65 1.91
N SER A 303 -1.20 -8.16 3.15
CA SER A 303 -2.45 -7.78 3.79
C SER A 303 -2.59 -6.25 3.71
N ASP A 304 -3.84 -5.79 3.69
CA ASP A 304 -4.12 -4.36 3.59
C ASP A 304 -3.89 -3.67 4.94
N PHE A 305 -3.20 -2.54 4.92
CA PHE A 305 -3.11 -1.67 6.09
C PHE A 305 -4.34 -0.77 6.18
N GLY A 306 -4.99 -0.76 7.35
CA GLY A 306 -6.16 0.09 7.62
C GLY A 306 -7.31 -0.70 8.21
N ALA A 307 -8.52 -0.18 8.06
CA ALA A 307 -9.73 -0.82 8.58
C ALA A 307 -10.46 -1.69 7.55
N ILE A 308 -10.69 -1.16 6.35
CA ILE A 308 -11.47 -1.83 5.31
C ILE A 308 -11.09 -1.30 3.93
N THR A 309 -10.99 -2.19 2.95
CA THR A 309 -10.79 -1.83 1.53
C THR A 309 -12.05 -2.16 0.74
N LEU A 310 -12.45 -1.22 -0.11
CA LEU A 310 -13.58 -1.36 -1.04
C LEU A 310 -13.05 -1.31 -2.47
N LEU A 311 -13.03 -2.47 -3.11
CA LEU A 311 -12.41 -2.68 -4.42
C LEU A 311 -13.46 -2.87 -5.51
N ILE A 312 -13.28 -2.17 -6.61
CA ILE A 312 -13.93 -2.47 -7.90
C ILE A 312 -12.87 -2.94 -8.88
N GLN A 313 -13.23 -3.91 -9.73
CA GLN A 313 -12.35 -4.47 -10.75
C GLN A 313 -12.86 -4.11 -12.16
N ASP A 314 -11.98 -4.18 -13.14
CA ASP A 314 -12.37 -4.28 -14.54
C ASP A 314 -12.77 -5.72 -14.91
N ASP A 315 -13.06 -5.97 -16.19
CA ASP A 315 -13.48 -7.28 -16.66
C ASP A 315 -12.30 -8.25 -16.93
N VAL A 316 -11.05 -7.81 -16.74
CA VAL A 316 -9.84 -8.65 -16.94
C VAL A 316 -9.60 -9.53 -15.71
N GLY A 317 -9.83 -8.99 -14.51
CA GLY A 317 -9.61 -9.67 -13.24
C GLY A 317 -8.13 -9.80 -12.88
N GLY A 318 -7.79 -10.85 -12.13
CA GLY A 318 -6.41 -11.11 -11.68
C GLY A 318 -6.22 -10.98 -10.16
N LEU A 319 -7.24 -10.53 -9.43
CA LEU A 319 -7.25 -10.61 -7.97
C LEU A 319 -7.25 -12.07 -7.52
N GLN A 320 -6.36 -12.37 -6.58
CA GLN A 320 -6.36 -13.63 -5.84
C GLN A 320 -6.37 -13.35 -4.35
N VAL A 321 -7.09 -14.16 -3.60
CA VAL A 321 -7.11 -14.15 -2.12
C VAL A 321 -6.55 -15.45 -1.58
N SER A 322 -5.76 -15.39 -0.52
CA SER A 322 -5.21 -16.58 0.13
C SER A 322 -6.19 -17.10 1.18
N LYS A 323 -6.60 -18.38 1.07
CA LYS A 323 -7.42 -19.07 2.06
C LYS A 323 -6.85 -20.47 2.29
N ASP A 324 -6.64 -20.83 3.55
CA ASP A 324 -6.12 -22.14 3.95
C ASP A 324 -4.80 -22.55 3.25
N GLY A 325 -3.97 -21.55 2.91
CA GLY A 325 -2.68 -21.75 2.22
C GLY A 325 -2.77 -21.85 0.70
N GLU A 326 -3.96 -21.72 0.12
CA GLU A 326 -4.21 -21.76 -1.32
C GLU A 326 -4.65 -20.39 -1.85
N TRP A 327 -4.20 -20.04 -3.06
CA TRP A 327 -4.60 -18.81 -3.75
C TRP A 327 -5.85 -19.04 -4.59
N ILE A 328 -6.91 -18.32 -4.27
CA ILE A 328 -8.23 -18.43 -4.90
C ILE A 328 -8.43 -17.22 -5.81
N THR A 329 -8.69 -17.47 -7.10
CA THR A 329 -8.97 -16.39 -8.06
C THR A 329 -10.37 -15.83 -7.84
N VAL A 330 -10.46 -14.51 -7.74
CA VAL A 330 -11.72 -13.79 -7.56
C VAL A 330 -12.23 -13.33 -8.92
N ASN A 331 -13.37 -13.86 -9.34
CA ASN A 331 -13.99 -13.43 -10.59
C ASN A 331 -14.57 -12.01 -10.43
N PRO A 332 -14.30 -11.08 -11.37
CA PRO A 332 -14.92 -9.76 -11.35
C PRO A 332 -16.44 -9.83 -11.46
N LEU A 333 -17.12 -8.97 -10.72
CA LEU A 333 -18.57 -8.78 -10.76
C LEU A 333 -18.86 -7.29 -10.93
N SER A 334 -19.38 -6.89 -12.09
CA SER A 334 -19.43 -5.48 -12.53
C SER A 334 -20.19 -4.55 -11.59
N ASP A 335 -21.26 -5.06 -10.96
CA ASP A 335 -22.13 -4.33 -10.03
C ASP A 335 -21.87 -4.66 -8.55
N ALA A 336 -20.82 -5.42 -8.24
CA ALA A 336 -20.45 -5.74 -6.87
C ALA A 336 -19.20 -4.95 -6.44
N ILE A 337 -19.09 -4.74 -5.13
CA ILE A 337 -17.88 -4.20 -4.51
C ILE A 337 -17.24 -5.34 -3.72
N PHE A 338 -15.97 -5.61 -3.99
CA PHE A 338 -15.21 -6.58 -3.23
C PHE A 338 -14.64 -5.91 -1.98
N VAL A 339 -15.04 -6.42 -0.82
CA VAL A 339 -14.66 -5.93 0.49
C VAL A 339 -13.53 -6.78 1.02
N ILE A 340 -12.48 -6.15 1.53
CA ILE A 340 -11.36 -6.81 2.22
C ILE A 340 -11.23 -6.18 3.61
N LEU A 341 -11.23 -7.00 4.66
CA LEU A 341 -10.89 -6.58 6.01
C LEU A 341 -9.38 -6.36 6.11
N ALA A 342 -9.00 -5.21 6.66
CA ALA A 342 -7.61 -4.82 6.79
C ALA A 342 -7.11 -4.97 8.24
N ASP A 343 -5.80 -4.94 8.42
CA ASP A 343 -5.10 -5.36 9.66
C ASP A 343 -5.67 -4.74 10.95
N GLN A 344 -6.14 -3.48 10.92
CA GLN A 344 -6.68 -2.82 12.13
C GLN A 344 -7.94 -3.53 12.63
N THR A 345 -8.80 -3.99 11.72
CA THR A 345 -10.03 -4.69 12.10
C THR A 345 -9.80 -6.09 12.66
N GLU A 346 -8.66 -6.72 12.37
CA GLU A 346 -8.28 -8.01 12.97
C GLU A 346 -7.79 -7.85 14.42
N VAL A 347 -7.15 -6.72 14.74
CA VAL A 347 -6.61 -6.45 16.08
C VAL A 347 -7.70 -6.05 17.09
N PHE A 348 -8.75 -5.35 16.64
CA PHE A 348 -9.82 -4.86 17.52
C PHE A 348 -10.62 -5.95 18.28
N PRO A 349 -11.04 -7.09 17.69
CA PRO A 349 -11.89 -8.06 18.39
C PRO A 349 -11.26 -8.68 19.65
N PHE A 350 -9.94 -8.65 19.80
CA PHE A 350 -9.27 -9.19 21.00
C PHE A 350 -9.18 -8.21 22.17
N SER A 351 -9.36 -6.91 21.94
CA SER A 351 -9.16 -5.89 22.98
C SER A 351 -10.38 -5.67 23.89
N PHE A 352 -11.54 -6.25 23.56
CA PHE A 352 -12.79 -6.09 24.32
C PHE A 352 -13.15 -7.30 25.21
N SER A 353 -12.23 -8.27 25.35
CA SER A 353 -12.42 -9.47 26.19
C SER A 353 -11.62 -9.44 27.51
N LEU A 354 -11.31 -8.26 28.07
CA LEU A 354 -10.58 -8.12 29.33
C LEU A 354 -11.39 -7.44 30.43
#